data_AF-A0A1T4PXQ7-F1
#
_entry.id   AF-A0A1T4PXQ7-F1
#
_cell.length_a   1.000
_cell.length_b   1.000
_cell.length_c   1.000
_cell.angle_alpha   90.00
_cell.angle_beta   90.00
_cell.angle_gamma   90.00
#
_symmetry.space_group_name_H-M   'P 1'
#
loop_
_entity.id
_entity.type
_entity.pdbx_description
1 polymer ?
#
loop_
_entity_poly.entity_id
_entity_poly.type
_entity_poly.pdbx_seq_one_letter_code
_entity_poly.pdbx_strand_id
1 'polypeptide(L)'
;METPLKTLPNTVSKELPYRCDSVAPHQEIRRVSVKDSNALPTLSALDFAAYYKNPIREAGKQERPEKATPLPSNFSSEGFPMLDSVLFSEPEFLRSSEALAWEPFTRYLYAKGAGDSLSLLLRQIESFKWNQREVFADFQKVEKLYLVGAKENASWWVQVDPRSWTGKTPFWAKMKHRPSSAEIEAHRNYTTESLSLDAALDWAKSLAAYLYPTYNTDLEPHTPGAEWMGNRPFAVMRGNPMGEPLWVAFDVPAFRRATPETESTSPTKELVRKPDTTSAWRRQKLQELQGVCLETEKTLEFKQKLALILDSLPTDQNAWHANGMLWFRRNANSLLAKNFLEQDSLHNPLPRMLELKAYLDSLGIQLLVVPVPTKEAIYAERLVSGTEDTLCVDVAEVEFVRNLLEAGIDVLDIYPALRSAKAGDDEDHFSFQKFDTHWALSAELAALEEIAGKVASYSWYAESGATPGFLEMRDTSIVREGDLIQQLPTLEQSVFAPETLEVKKIYRKGKPYVGGKDSPILLMGDSFTGVFESVDGKSGGPASLLAFALGLDVQVMTSWGGGPGVRHRLVKDKKSLQSKRLVIYMMTARDFWLSPLEWDVF
;
A
#
# COMPACT_ATOMS: atom_id res chain seq x y z
N MET A 1 -18.14 -59.15 37.76
CA MET A 1 -17.80 -58.92 36.34
C MET A 1 -18.57 -57.69 35.90
N GLU A 2 -18.02 -56.52 36.16
CA GLU A 2 -18.55 -55.24 35.71
C GLU A 2 -17.68 -54.78 34.54
N THR A 3 -18.31 -54.56 33.39
CA THR A 3 -17.67 -54.02 32.20
C THR A 3 -17.93 -52.50 32.19
N PRO A 4 -16.90 -51.63 32.26
CA PRO A 4 -17.13 -50.20 32.27
C PRO A 4 -17.49 -49.69 30.87
N LEU A 5 -18.48 -48.80 30.81
CA LEU A 5 -18.79 -48.00 29.64
C LEU A 5 -17.54 -47.25 29.17
N LYS A 6 -17.27 -47.32 27.86
CA LYS A 6 -16.29 -46.49 27.17
C LYS A 6 -16.59 -45.02 27.43
N THR A 7 -15.67 -44.34 28.12
CA THR A 7 -15.57 -42.89 28.16
C THR A 7 -15.38 -42.35 26.75
N LEU A 8 -16.34 -41.54 26.29
CA LEU A 8 -16.18 -40.68 25.13
C LEU A 8 -15.02 -39.70 25.41
N PRO A 9 -14.16 -39.40 24.41
CA PRO A 9 -13.06 -38.48 24.61
C PRO A 9 -13.58 -37.07 24.89
N ASN A 10 -12.96 -36.45 25.90
CA ASN A 10 -13.16 -35.07 26.31
C ASN A 10 -13.36 -34.14 25.11
N THR A 11 -14.43 -33.35 25.19
CA THR A 11 -14.70 -32.18 24.36
C THR A 11 -13.46 -31.30 24.33
N VAL A 12 -12.74 -31.35 23.20
CA VAL A 12 -11.76 -30.32 22.85
C VAL A 12 -12.56 -29.03 22.71
N SER A 13 -12.47 -28.17 23.71
CA SER A 13 -12.66 -26.73 23.54
C SER A 13 -11.79 -26.34 22.35
N LYS A 14 -12.40 -26.15 21.16
CA LYS A 14 -11.70 -25.63 20.01
C LYS A 14 -11.33 -24.19 20.36
N GLU A 15 -10.09 -24.01 20.81
CA GLU A 15 -9.50 -22.68 20.92
C GLU A 15 -9.69 -21.95 19.58
N LEU A 16 -9.83 -20.62 19.66
CA LEU A 16 -9.82 -19.76 18.47
C LEU A 16 -8.63 -20.14 17.58
N PRO A 17 -8.74 -20.01 16.25
CA PRO A 17 -7.73 -20.54 15.32
C PRO A 17 -6.32 -19.92 15.45
N TYR A 18 -6.12 -18.92 16.32
CA TYR A 18 -4.90 -18.15 16.49
C TYR A 18 -4.77 -17.70 17.95
N ARG A 19 -3.52 -17.50 18.39
CA ARG A 19 -3.18 -16.99 19.72
C ARG A 19 -2.56 -15.59 19.57
N CYS A 20 -3.14 -14.63 20.27
CA CYS A 20 -2.56 -13.31 20.46
C CYS A 20 -1.77 -13.34 21.75
N ASP A 21 -0.47 -13.62 21.67
CA ASP A 21 0.38 -13.54 22.85
C ASP A 21 0.70 -12.06 23.12
N SER A 22 0.67 -11.70 24.41
CA SER A 22 0.85 -10.37 25.00
C SER A 22 1.59 -9.33 24.13
N VAL A 23 1.09 -8.08 24.16
CA VAL A 23 1.93 -6.91 23.83
C VAL A 23 3.21 -7.03 24.67
N ALA A 24 4.38 -6.93 24.04
CA ALA A 24 5.64 -6.95 24.80
C ALA A 24 5.58 -5.87 25.91
N PRO A 25 6.41 -5.94 26.97
CA PRO A 25 6.48 -4.85 27.96
C PRO A 25 6.79 -3.48 27.33
N HIS A 26 7.32 -3.47 26.10
CA HIS A 26 7.27 -2.32 25.20
C HIS A 26 5.89 -2.28 24.54
N GLN A 27 5.11 -1.25 24.85
CA GLN A 27 3.72 -1.03 24.40
C GLN A 27 3.54 -1.04 22.86
N GLU A 28 4.63 -1.16 22.10
CA GLU A 28 4.71 -1.00 20.65
C GLU A 28 4.68 -2.32 19.84
N ILE A 29 4.73 -3.50 20.48
CA ILE A 29 4.90 -4.79 19.76
C ILE A 29 3.76 -5.76 20.05
N ARG A 30 3.01 -6.18 19.03
CA ARG A 30 2.04 -7.28 19.09
C ARG A 30 2.57 -8.54 18.42
N ARG A 31 2.32 -9.69 19.07
CA ARG A 31 2.61 -11.03 18.53
C ARG A 31 1.33 -11.67 18.04
N VAL A 32 1.40 -12.27 16.85
CA VAL A 32 0.27 -13.05 16.32
C VAL A 32 0.75 -14.39 15.81
N SER A 33 0.23 -15.45 16.43
CA SER A 33 0.52 -16.83 16.08
C SER A 33 -0.70 -17.47 15.44
N VAL A 34 -0.60 -17.92 14.18
CA VAL A 34 -1.68 -18.69 13.55
C VAL A 34 -1.55 -20.15 13.96
N LYS A 35 -2.34 -20.55 14.96
CA LYS A 35 -2.46 -21.89 15.56
C LYS A 35 -1.11 -22.46 16.02
N ASP A 36 -1.00 -22.92 17.27
CA ASP A 36 0.18 -23.68 17.72
C ASP A 36 0.17 -25.10 17.11
N SER A 37 0.31 -25.18 15.79
CA SER A 37 0.15 -26.35 14.95
C SER A 37 1.28 -26.37 13.92
N ASN A 38 1.80 -27.56 13.61
CA ASN A 38 2.79 -27.74 12.55
C ASN A 38 2.17 -27.70 11.13
N ALA A 39 0.85 -27.52 11.02
CA ALA A 39 0.17 -27.36 9.73
C ALA A 39 0.42 -25.98 9.12
N LEU A 40 0.33 -25.91 7.79
CA LEU A 40 0.35 -24.64 7.05
C LEU A 40 -0.90 -23.80 7.38
N PRO A 41 -0.79 -22.46 7.37
CA PRO A 41 -1.90 -21.57 7.67
C PRO A 41 -2.84 -21.45 6.47
N THR A 42 -4.10 -21.13 6.71
CA THR A 42 -5.05 -20.73 5.66
C THR A 42 -5.00 -19.22 5.44
N LEU A 43 -5.51 -18.75 4.29
CA LEU A 43 -5.64 -17.32 4.03
C LEU A 43 -6.56 -16.65 5.07
N SER A 44 -7.72 -17.26 5.38
CA SER A 44 -8.62 -16.78 6.43
C SER A 44 -7.93 -16.56 7.77
N ALA A 45 -7.04 -17.49 8.15
CA ALA A 45 -6.40 -17.46 9.45
C ALA A 45 -5.32 -16.36 9.54
N LEU A 46 -4.53 -16.16 8.48
CA LEU A 46 -3.57 -15.06 8.40
C LEU A 46 -4.28 -13.70 8.37
N ASP A 47 -5.33 -13.56 7.54
CA ASP A 47 -6.10 -12.33 7.45
C ASP A 47 -6.78 -11.98 8.78
N PHE A 48 -7.41 -12.96 9.43
CA PHE A 48 -8.04 -12.69 10.72
C PHE A 48 -7.01 -12.32 11.80
N ALA A 49 -5.86 -12.99 11.83
CA ALA A 49 -4.71 -12.63 12.68
C ALA A 49 -4.23 -11.18 12.47
N ALA A 50 -4.12 -10.75 11.22
CA ALA A 50 -3.69 -9.41 10.85
C ALA A 50 -4.71 -8.32 11.17
N TYR A 51 -6.01 -8.62 11.16
CA TYR A 51 -7.06 -7.61 11.31
C TYR A 51 -7.62 -7.52 12.72
N TYR A 52 -7.85 -8.68 13.37
CA TYR A 52 -8.44 -8.75 14.71
C TYR A 52 -7.52 -8.09 15.72
N LYS A 53 -8.02 -7.11 16.50
CA LYS A 53 -7.26 -6.39 17.54
C LYS A 53 -5.82 -5.98 17.16
N ASN A 54 -5.62 -5.49 15.93
CA ASN A 54 -4.32 -5.03 15.48
C ASN A 54 -4.00 -3.62 16.04
N PRO A 55 -2.92 -3.44 16.83
CA PRO A 55 -2.59 -2.15 17.47
C PRO A 55 -2.32 -1.06 16.44
N ILE A 56 -1.73 -1.39 15.28
CA ILE A 56 -1.52 -0.43 14.19
C ILE A 56 -2.86 0.15 13.73
N ARG A 57 -3.91 -0.70 13.64
CA ARG A 57 -5.25 -0.29 13.19
C ARG A 57 -6.08 0.38 14.29
N GLU A 58 -5.75 0.10 15.55
CA GLU A 58 -6.46 0.59 16.73
C GLU A 58 -5.84 1.86 17.32
N ALA A 59 -4.63 2.24 16.91
CA ALA A 59 -3.96 3.44 17.37
C ALA A 59 -4.83 4.69 17.17
N GLY A 60 -4.92 5.53 18.21
CA GLY A 60 -5.70 6.77 18.19
C GLY A 60 -7.22 6.61 18.29
N LYS A 61 -7.75 5.39 18.41
CA LYS A 61 -9.21 5.13 18.44
C LYS A 61 -9.80 4.89 19.84
N GLN A 62 -8.98 4.99 20.89
CA GLN A 62 -9.38 4.75 22.29
C GLN A 62 -10.06 5.96 22.91
N GLU A 63 -9.71 7.16 22.47
CA GLU A 63 -10.21 8.42 23.02
C GLU A 63 -11.49 8.86 22.33
N ARG A 64 -12.35 9.56 23.10
CA ARG A 64 -13.58 10.12 22.56
C ARG A 64 -13.21 11.31 21.64
N PRO A 65 -13.67 11.32 20.38
CA PRO A 65 -13.48 12.46 19.49
C PRO A 65 -14.08 13.74 20.07
N GLU A 66 -13.46 14.90 19.80
CA GLU A 66 -13.87 16.20 20.37
C GLU A 66 -15.35 16.53 20.12
N LYS A 67 -15.83 16.25 18.90
CA LYS A 67 -17.23 16.51 18.49
C LYS A 67 -18.21 15.41 18.93
N ALA A 68 -17.72 14.30 19.49
CA ALA A 68 -18.58 13.18 19.86
C ALA A 68 -19.22 13.38 21.24
N THR A 69 -20.54 13.22 21.28
CA THR A 69 -21.36 13.22 22.50
C THR A 69 -21.69 11.79 22.94
N PRO A 70 -21.98 11.56 24.24
CA PRO A 70 -22.34 10.23 24.74
C PRO A 70 -23.49 9.60 23.96
N LEU A 71 -23.35 8.31 23.61
CA LEU A 71 -24.39 7.58 22.91
C LEU A 71 -25.64 7.39 23.79
N PRO A 72 -26.84 7.39 23.18
CA PRO A 72 -28.08 7.26 23.93
C PRO A 72 -28.17 5.90 24.64
N SER A 73 -29.02 5.81 25.68
CA SER A 73 -29.16 4.61 26.52
C SER A 73 -29.77 3.42 25.76
N ASN A 74 -30.67 3.68 24.81
CA ASN A 74 -31.29 2.70 23.92
C ASN A 74 -30.37 2.31 22.74
N PHE A 75 -29.15 1.86 23.06
CA PHE A 75 -28.24 1.28 22.07
C PHE A 75 -28.79 -0.09 21.63
N SER A 76 -29.78 -0.06 20.72
CA SER A 76 -30.53 -1.22 20.24
C SER A 76 -30.26 -1.47 18.75
N SER A 77 -30.74 -2.61 18.26
CA SER A 77 -30.65 -3.01 16.85
C SER A 77 -31.51 -2.18 15.90
N GLU A 78 -32.35 -1.26 16.40
CA GLU A 78 -33.26 -0.45 15.58
C GLU A 78 -32.53 0.44 14.58
N GLY A 79 -31.27 0.79 14.87
CA GLY A 79 -30.41 1.55 13.95
C GLY A 79 -29.88 0.76 12.74
N PHE A 80 -30.03 -0.57 12.74
CA PHE A 80 -29.36 -1.44 11.77
C PHE A 80 -30.38 -2.23 10.92
N PRO A 81 -30.92 -1.64 9.84
CA PRO A 81 -31.98 -2.27 9.04
C PRO A 81 -31.54 -3.57 8.34
N MET A 82 -30.24 -3.77 8.17
CA MET A 82 -29.64 -4.98 7.59
C MET A 82 -29.58 -6.19 8.53
N LEU A 83 -29.84 -6.01 9.83
CA LEU A 83 -29.77 -7.07 10.85
C LEU A 83 -31.16 -7.71 11.08
N ASP A 84 -31.18 -9.04 11.17
CA ASP A 84 -32.38 -9.87 11.38
C ASP A 84 -32.67 -10.08 12.86
N SER A 85 -31.64 -10.42 13.64
CA SER A 85 -31.73 -10.58 15.10
C SER A 85 -30.44 -10.14 15.78
N VAL A 86 -30.55 -9.62 17.00
CA VAL A 86 -29.42 -9.12 17.79
C VAL A 86 -29.42 -9.73 19.19
N LEU A 87 -28.23 -10.12 19.64
CA LEU A 87 -27.97 -10.81 20.90
C LEU A 87 -26.83 -10.07 21.62
N PHE A 88 -27.00 -9.76 22.90
CA PHE A 88 -25.99 -9.06 23.72
C PHE A 88 -25.04 -10.00 24.46
N SER A 89 -25.08 -11.29 24.12
CA SER A 89 -24.19 -12.33 24.63
C SER A 89 -23.78 -13.26 23.50
N GLU A 90 -22.52 -13.72 23.51
CA GLU A 90 -22.00 -14.62 22.48
C GLU A 90 -22.82 -15.92 22.42
N PRO A 91 -23.47 -16.21 21.29
CA PRO A 91 -24.19 -17.46 21.08
C PRO A 91 -23.25 -18.67 21.17
N GLU A 92 -23.69 -19.74 21.85
CA GLU A 92 -22.86 -20.92 22.06
C GLU A 92 -22.38 -21.55 20.75
N PHE A 93 -23.22 -21.59 19.71
CA PHE A 93 -22.85 -22.14 18.41
C PHE A 93 -21.71 -21.37 17.73
N LEU A 94 -21.61 -20.05 17.94
CA LEU A 94 -20.54 -19.22 17.37
C LEU A 94 -19.18 -19.47 18.01
N ARG A 95 -19.14 -19.95 19.26
CA ARG A 95 -17.87 -20.28 19.94
C ARG A 95 -17.08 -21.36 19.21
N SER A 96 -17.77 -22.20 18.42
CA SER A 96 -17.17 -23.28 17.63
C SER A 96 -16.99 -22.92 16.15
N SER A 97 -17.48 -21.75 15.73
CA SER A 97 -17.39 -21.26 14.36
C SER A 97 -16.07 -20.54 14.11
N GLU A 98 -15.53 -20.69 12.90
CA GLU A 98 -14.38 -19.91 12.45
C GLU A 98 -14.82 -18.46 12.21
N ALA A 99 -14.13 -17.52 12.85
CA ALA A 99 -14.34 -16.10 12.65
C ALA A 99 -13.41 -15.59 11.53
N LEU A 100 -13.95 -14.68 10.72
CA LEU A 100 -13.27 -14.05 9.59
C LEU A 100 -13.09 -12.55 9.84
N ALA A 101 -12.01 -12.01 9.28
CA ALA A 101 -11.88 -10.58 9.06
C ALA A 101 -12.65 -10.22 7.80
N TRP A 102 -13.61 -9.30 7.92
CA TRP A 102 -14.54 -9.08 6.84
C TRP A 102 -13.93 -8.33 5.65
N GLU A 103 -13.08 -7.32 5.88
CA GLU A 103 -12.46 -6.51 4.81
C GLU A 103 -11.60 -7.31 3.82
N PRO A 104 -10.67 -8.20 4.23
CA PRO A 104 -9.95 -9.04 3.28
C PRO A 104 -10.86 -10.12 2.66
N PHE A 105 -11.83 -10.64 3.41
CA PHE A 105 -12.75 -11.65 2.89
C PHE A 105 -13.67 -11.10 1.80
N THR A 106 -14.24 -9.90 1.96
CA THR A 106 -15.11 -9.31 0.93
C THR A 106 -14.35 -8.90 -0.33
N ARG A 107 -13.08 -8.50 -0.20
CA ARG A 107 -12.19 -8.35 -1.37
C ARG A 107 -11.96 -9.68 -2.08
N TYR A 108 -11.74 -10.75 -1.33
CA TYR A 108 -11.64 -12.09 -1.89
C TYR A 108 -12.94 -12.52 -2.60
N LEU A 109 -14.11 -12.22 -2.02
CA LEU A 109 -15.42 -12.45 -2.67
C LEU A 109 -15.52 -11.74 -4.01
N TYR A 110 -15.20 -10.44 -4.03
CA TYR A 110 -15.23 -9.63 -5.24
C TYR A 110 -14.29 -10.20 -6.31
N ALA A 111 -13.05 -10.52 -5.95
CA ALA A 111 -12.05 -11.10 -6.86
C ALA A 111 -12.46 -12.48 -7.41
N LYS A 112 -13.36 -13.20 -6.73
CA LYS A 112 -13.95 -14.47 -7.21
C LYS A 112 -15.29 -14.28 -7.94
N GLY A 113 -15.70 -13.04 -8.21
CA GLY A 113 -16.93 -12.71 -8.94
C GLY A 113 -18.21 -12.87 -8.11
N ALA A 114 -18.12 -12.94 -6.77
CA ALA A 114 -19.29 -13.03 -5.89
C ALA A 114 -19.95 -11.67 -5.58
N GLY A 115 -19.40 -10.57 -6.09
CA GLY A 115 -19.91 -9.20 -5.90
C GLY A 115 -19.51 -8.57 -4.56
N ASP A 116 -20.10 -7.41 -4.26
CA ASP A 116 -19.77 -6.54 -3.13
C ASP A 116 -20.92 -6.34 -2.12
N SER A 117 -22.08 -6.95 -2.34
CA SER A 117 -23.28 -6.79 -1.50
C SER A 117 -23.02 -6.95 0.00
N LEU A 118 -22.24 -7.97 0.39
CA LEU A 118 -21.89 -8.18 1.79
C LEU A 118 -21.01 -7.04 2.34
N SER A 119 -20.04 -6.57 1.55
CA SER A 119 -19.17 -5.43 1.91
C SER A 119 -19.97 -4.16 2.17
N LEU A 120 -20.92 -3.84 1.28
CA LEU A 120 -21.78 -2.65 1.40
C LEU A 120 -22.59 -2.67 2.71
N LEU A 121 -23.15 -3.83 3.07
CA LEU A 121 -23.94 -3.97 4.30
C LEU A 121 -23.06 -3.86 5.56
N LEU A 122 -21.85 -4.41 5.53
CA LEU A 122 -20.91 -4.32 6.67
C LEU A 122 -20.41 -2.89 6.87
N ARG A 123 -20.09 -2.17 5.78
CA ARG A 123 -19.75 -0.74 5.84
C ARG A 123 -20.89 0.10 6.41
N GLN A 124 -22.15 -0.22 6.10
CA GLN A 124 -23.30 0.46 6.71
C GLN A 124 -23.36 0.27 8.24
N ILE A 125 -22.91 -0.88 8.76
CA ILE A 125 -22.81 -1.10 10.21
C ILE A 125 -21.72 -0.21 10.79
N GLU A 126 -20.51 -0.22 10.23
CA GLU A 126 -19.37 0.55 10.78
C GLU A 126 -19.55 2.08 10.63
N SER A 127 -20.23 2.51 9.57
CA SER A 127 -20.49 3.92 9.29
C SER A 127 -21.66 4.52 10.08
N PHE A 128 -22.44 3.72 10.81
CA PHE A 128 -23.61 4.25 11.53
C PHE A 128 -23.19 5.23 12.64
N LYS A 129 -23.61 6.50 12.53
CA LYS A 129 -23.14 7.59 13.41
C LYS A 129 -24.08 7.99 14.55
N TRP A 130 -25.16 7.25 14.82
CA TRP A 130 -26.09 7.57 15.92
C TRP A 130 -26.57 9.04 15.92
N ASN A 131 -26.89 9.58 14.73
CA ASN A 131 -27.26 10.99 14.46
C ASN A 131 -26.14 12.04 14.63
N GLN A 132 -24.88 11.64 14.80
CA GLN A 132 -23.71 12.53 14.93
C GLN A 132 -22.84 12.47 13.66
N ARG A 133 -23.41 12.90 12.53
CA ARG A 133 -22.81 12.74 11.19
C ARG A 133 -21.50 13.51 11.01
N GLU A 134 -21.29 14.54 11.81
CA GLU A 134 -20.10 15.40 11.85
C GLU A 134 -18.88 14.74 12.52
N VAL A 135 -19.06 13.61 13.20
CA VAL A 135 -17.98 12.88 13.84
C VAL A 135 -17.29 11.96 12.82
N PHE A 136 -16.05 12.27 12.50
CA PHE A 136 -15.25 11.51 11.53
C PHE A 136 -14.96 10.08 12.00
N ALA A 137 -14.53 9.91 13.26
CA ALA A 137 -14.21 8.60 13.84
C ALA A 137 -15.41 7.63 13.86
N ASP A 138 -15.14 6.34 13.70
CA ASP A 138 -16.16 5.31 13.75
C ASP A 138 -16.64 5.06 15.19
N PHE A 139 -17.93 4.79 15.37
CA PHE A 139 -18.52 4.51 16.69
C PHE A 139 -18.48 3.02 17.03
N GLN A 140 -18.42 2.18 16.01
CA GLN A 140 -18.37 0.73 16.13
C GLN A 140 -17.68 0.14 14.91
N LYS A 141 -17.14 -1.07 15.09
CA LYS A 141 -16.55 -1.88 14.03
C LYS A 141 -17.18 -3.28 14.01
N VAL A 142 -17.19 -3.92 12.84
CA VAL A 142 -17.48 -5.35 12.74
C VAL A 142 -16.18 -6.09 13.03
N GLU A 143 -16.04 -6.58 14.26
CA GLU A 143 -14.81 -7.23 14.71
C GLU A 143 -14.69 -8.67 14.20
N LYS A 144 -15.82 -9.36 14.01
CA LYS A 144 -15.84 -10.74 13.52
C LYS A 144 -17.02 -10.97 12.57
N LEU A 145 -16.76 -11.70 11.49
CA LEU A 145 -17.77 -12.22 10.57
C LEU A 145 -17.77 -13.76 10.66
N TYR A 146 -18.95 -14.38 10.57
CA TYR A 146 -19.11 -15.83 10.62
C TYR A 146 -20.09 -16.30 9.56
N LEU A 147 -19.77 -17.42 8.91
CA LEU A 147 -20.74 -18.19 8.14
C LEU A 147 -21.24 -19.36 8.99
N VAL A 148 -22.55 -19.41 9.24
CA VAL A 148 -23.17 -20.46 10.05
C VAL A 148 -24.15 -21.26 9.20
N GLY A 149 -24.08 -22.58 9.30
CA GLY A 149 -24.89 -23.49 8.51
C GLY A 149 -24.26 -23.83 7.17
N ALA A 150 -25.02 -24.51 6.30
CA ALA A 150 -24.58 -24.90 4.97
C ALA A 150 -25.73 -24.84 3.97
N LYS A 151 -25.39 -24.58 2.69
CA LYS A 151 -26.34 -24.51 1.57
C LYS A 151 -27.51 -23.56 1.90
N GLU A 152 -28.74 -24.04 1.83
CA GLU A 152 -29.97 -23.25 1.98
C GLU A 152 -30.20 -22.70 3.41
N ASN A 153 -29.56 -23.31 4.41
CA ASN A 153 -29.63 -22.87 5.81
C ASN A 153 -28.45 -21.97 6.22
N ALA A 154 -27.60 -21.57 5.26
CA ALA A 154 -26.46 -20.72 5.54
C ALA A 154 -26.93 -19.30 5.93
N SER A 155 -26.26 -18.69 6.90
CA SER A 155 -26.51 -17.32 7.34
C SER A 155 -25.22 -16.63 7.76
N TRP A 156 -25.14 -15.33 7.46
CA TRP A 156 -24.08 -14.47 7.96
C TRP A 156 -24.39 -14.00 9.38
N TRP A 157 -23.40 -14.09 10.24
CA TRP A 157 -23.42 -13.54 11.59
C TRP A 157 -22.24 -12.59 11.79
N VAL A 158 -22.44 -11.55 12.57
CA VAL A 158 -21.41 -10.56 12.89
C VAL A 158 -21.29 -10.37 14.40
N GLN A 159 -20.07 -10.13 14.88
CA GLN A 159 -19.83 -9.48 16.17
C GLN A 159 -19.52 -8.01 15.90
N VAL A 160 -20.33 -7.11 16.44
CA VAL A 160 -20.11 -5.67 16.37
C VAL A 160 -19.53 -5.20 17.70
N ASP A 161 -18.40 -4.49 17.64
CA ASP A 161 -17.68 -3.98 18.79
C ASP A 161 -17.75 -2.45 18.79
N PRO A 162 -18.54 -1.84 19.68
CA PRO A 162 -18.53 -0.40 19.89
C PRO A 162 -17.17 0.08 20.38
N ARG A 163 -16.74 1.28 19.99
CA ARG A 163 -15.50 1.85 20.52
C ARG A 163 -15.57 2.01 22.03
N SER A 164 -14.46 1.80 22.73
CA SER A 164 -14.39 1.81 24.20
C SER A 164 -14.95 3.10 24.81
N TRP A 165 -14.69 4.25 24.18
CA TRP A 165 -15.18 5.56 24.63
C TRP A 165 -16.70 5.74 24.50
N THR A 166 -17.41 4.85 23.81
CA THR A 166 -18.89 4.86 23.76
C THR A 166 -19.53 4.32 25.03
N GLY A 167 -18.78 3.55 25.84
CA GLY A 167 -19.28 2.87 27.04
C GLY A 167 -20.27 1.74 26.75
N LYS A 168 -20.35 1.27 25.49
CA LYS A 168 -21.26 0.19 25.08
C LYS A 168 -20.53 -1.15 24.99
N THR A 169 -21.26 -2.23 25.17
CA THR A 169 -20.72 -3.60 25.08
C THR A 169 -20.89 -4.17 23.68
N PRO A 170 -20.04 -5.13 23.27
CA PRO A 170 -20.22 -5.86 22.03
C PRO A 170 -21.59 -6.55 21.94
N PHE A 171 -22.07 -6.74 20.72
CA PHE A 171 -23.26 -7.53 20.42
C PHE A 171 -23.04 -8.41 19.19
N TRP A 172 -23.84 -9.46 19.08
CA TRP A 172 -23.85 -10.40 17.97
C TRP A 172 -25.14 -10.27 17.20
N ALA A 173 -25.06 -10.37 15.88
CA ALA A 173 -26.24 -10.23 15.05
C ALA A 173 -26.23 -11.19 13.87
N LYS A 174 -27.42 -11.69 13.53
CA LYS A 174 -27.66 -12.38 12.26
C LYS A 174 -27.99 -11.33 11.19
N MET A 175 -27.41 -11.45 10.01
CA MET A 175 -27.73 -10.57 8.89
C MET A 175 -28.99 -11.04 8.15
N LYS A 176 -29.76 -10.10 7.60
CA LYS A 176 -30.87 -10.39 6.68
C LYS A 176 -30.37 -10.89 5.33
N HIS A 177 -29.19 -10.43 4.90
CA HIS A 177 -28.53 -10.91 3.69
C HIS A 177 -28.20 -12.39 3.82
N ARG A 178 -28.73 -13.17 2.88
CA ARG A 178 -28.46 -14.60 2.80
C ARG A 178 -27.23 -14.83 1.91
N PRO A 179 -26.27 -15.68 2.34
CA PRO A 179 -25.15 -16.06 1.49
C PRO A 179 -25.63 -16.73 0.20
N SER A 180 -25.15 -16.23 -0.94
CA SER A 180 -25.27 -16.86 -2.24
C SER A 180 -24.39 -18.11 -2.34
N SER A 181 -24.65 -18.96 -3.35
CA SER A 181 -23.81 -20.13 -3.62
C SER A 181 -22.34 -19.77 -3.87
N ALA A 182 -22.09 -18.65 -4.57
CA ALA A 182 -20.75 -18.15 -4.84
C ALA A 182 -20.05 -17.70 -3.55
N GLU A 183 -20.73 -17.00 -2.65
CA GLU A 183 -20.20 -16.61 -1.35
C GLU A 183 -19.86 -17.83 -0.46
N ILE A 184 -20.72 -18.85 -0.45
CA ILE A 184 -20.49 -20.09 0.32
C ILE A 184 -19.28 -20.86 -0.23
N GLU A 185 -19.13 -20.93 -1.54
CA GLU A 185 -17.98 -21.57 -2.19
C GLU A 185 -16.68 -20.80 -1.92
N ALA A 186 -16.71 -19.48 -2.08
CA ALA A 186 -15.57 -18.62 -1.80
C ALA A 186 -15.15 -18.72 -0.33
N HIS A 187 -16.10 -18.71 0.61
CA HIS A 187 -15.84 -18.97 2.03
C HIS A 187 -15.11 -20.30 2.25
N ARG A 188 -15.59 -21.39 1.64
CA ARG A 188 -14.96 -22.71 1.76
C ARG A 188 -13.50 -22.67 1.30
N ASN A 189 -13.24 -22.10 0.13
CA ASN A 189 -11.88 -22.02 -0.41
C ASN A 189 -11.00 -21.16 0.50
N TYR A 190 -11.49 -19.99 0.91
CA TYR A 190 -10.79 -19.04 1.78
C TYR A 190 -10.40 -19.63 3.15
N THR A 191 -11.21 -20.55 3.68
CA THR A 191 -11.01 -21.19 4.98
C THR A 191 -10.29 -22.53 4.94
N THR A 192 -9.99 -23.07 3.76
CA THR A 192 -9.38 -24.41 3.62
C THR A 192 -8.09 -24.44 2.82
N GLU A 193 -7.89 -23.48 1.92
CA GLU A 193 -6.67 -23.41 1.11
C GLU A 193 -5.48 -23.01 1.99
N SER A 194 -4.49 -23.90 2.05
CA SER A 194 -3.27 -23.69 2.83
C SER A 194 -2.24 -22.90 2.03
N LEU A 195 -1.51 -22.02 2.71
CA LEU A 195 -0.49 -21.18 2.10
C LEU A 195 0.92 -21.74 2.35
N SER A 196 1.73 -21.79 1.29
CA SER A 196 3.17 -22.00 1.41
C SER A 196 3.85 -20.79 2.05
N LEU A 197 5.14 -20.90 2.41
CA LEU A 197 5.91 -19.75 2.89
C LEU A 197 5.94 -18.61 1.86
N ASP A 198 6.17 -18.91 0.59
CA ASP A 198 6.22 -17.89 -0.47
C ASP A 198 4.88 -17.17 -0.62
N ALA A 199 3.77 -17.92 -0.57
CA ALA A 199 2.43 -17.33 -0.61
C ALA A 199 2.12 -16.50 0.65
N ALA A 200 2.62 -16.91 1.82
CA ALA A 200 2.50 -16.13 3.05
C ALA A 200 3.35 -14.85 3.03
N LEU A 201 4.55 -14.87 2.43
CA LEU A 201 5.39 -13.68 2.24
C LEU A 201 4.77 -12.70 1.25
N ASP A 202 4.19 -13.21 0.16
CA ASP A 202 3.40 -12.43 -0.79
C ASP A 202 2.17 -11.81 -0.12
N TRP A 203 1.44 -12.59 0.68
CA TRP A 203 0.34 -12.09 1.51
C TRP A 203 0.79 -10.95 2.44
N ALA A 204 1.92 -11.09 3.12
CA ALA A 204 2.42 -10.05 4.03
C ALA A 204 2.76 -8.74 3.28
N LYS A 205 3.30 -8.84 2.06
CA LYS A 205 3.58 -7.67 1.21
C LYS A 205 2.29 -6.97 0.81
N SER A 206 1.30 -7.73 0.35
CA SER A 206 -0.03 -7.21 -0.01
C SER A 206 -0.72 -6.57 1.20
N LEU A 207 -0.63 -7.18 2.38
CA LEU A 207 -1.18 -6.61 3.61
C LEU A 207 -0.56 -5.24 3.93
N ALA A 208 0.77 -5.14 3.90
CA ALA A 208 1.47 -3.88 4.18
C ALA A 208 1.09 -2.79 3.17
N ALA A 209 0.93 -3.15 1.90
CA ALA A 209 0.47 -2.26 0.85
C ALA A 209 -0.99 -1.80 1.07
N TYR A 210 -1.89 -2.69 1.47
CA TYR A 210 -3.31 -2.38 1.64
C TYR A 210 -3.64 -1.58 2.90
N LEU A 211 -2.81 -1.68 3.94
CA LEU A 211 -2.95 -0.87 5.16
C LEU A 211 -2.30 0.52 5.01
N TYR A 212 -1.55 0.73 3.94
CA TYR A 212 -1.06 2.03 3.47
C TYR A 212 -2.12 2.67 2.52
N PRO A 213 -2.34 4.00 2.53
CA PRO A 213 -1.66 5.04 3.32
C PRO A 213 -2.18 5.24 4.73
N THR A 214 -3.32 4.66 5.10
CA THR A 214 -4.01 4.94 6.38
C THR A 214 -3.12 4.81 7.61
N TYR A 215 -2.27 3.78 7.66
CA TYR A 215 -1.48 3.46 8.85
C TYR A 215 0.03 3.54 8.63
N ASN A 216 0.48 4.08 7.48
CA ASN A 216 1.88 4.15 7.08
C ASN A 216 2.64 2.84 7.31
N THR A 217 2.08 1.74 6.81
CA THR A 217 2.59 0.38 7.03
C THR A 217 3.63 -0.04 6.03
N ASP A 218 4.61 -0.81 6.48
CA ASP A 218 5.63 -1.43 5.64
C ASP A 218 6.17 -2.73 6.28
N LEU A 219 6.94 -3.52 5.55
CA LEU A 219 7.61 -4.71 6.09
C LEU A 219 9.05 -4.41 6.54
N GLU A 220 9.44 -4.90 7.71
CA GLU A 220 10.84 -4.87 8.11
C GLU A 220 11.66 -5.87 7.26
N PRO A 221 12.90 -5.51 6.86
CA PRO A 221 13.83 -6.47 6.29
C PRO A 221 14.08 -7.61 7.27
N HIS A 222 13.51 -8.77 6.99
CA HIS A 222 13.51 -9.92 7.89
C HIS A 222 13.73 -11.22 7.11
N THR A 223 14.51 -12.13 7.71
CA THR A 223 14.68 -13.48 7.18
C THR A 223 13.67 -14.40 7.87
N PRO A 224 12.79 -15.11 7.13
CA PRO A 224 11.78 -15.97 7.73
C PRO A 224 12.36 -16.94 8.76
N GLY A 225 11.75 -17.01 9.95
CA GLY A 225 12.17 -17.89 11.04
C GLY A 225 13.42 -17.43 11.80
N ALA A 226 14.07 -16.33 11.39
CA ALA A 226 15.13 -15.71 12.17
C ALA A 226 14.58 -15.13 13.48
N GLU A 227 15.43 -15.10 14.51
CA GLU A 227 15.02 -14.56 15.80
C GLU A 227 14.78 -13.04 15.70
N TRP A 228 13.62 -12.61 16.17
CA TRP A 228 13.23 -11.21 16.28
C TRP A 228 12.51 -11.00 17.60
N MET A 229 13.16 -10.26 18.51
CA MET A 229 12.65 -9.94 19.85
C MET A 229 12.10 -11.16 20.62
N GLY A 230 12.86 -12.27 20.60
CA GLY A 230 12.55 -13.52 21.29
C GLY A 230 11.55 -14.44 20.58
N ASN A 231 11.12 -14.13 19.36
CA ASN A 231 10.24 -14.98 18.53
C ASN A 231 10.90 -15.32 17.19
N ARG A 232 10.26 -16.15 16.37
CA ARG A 232 10.75 -16.54 15.04
C ARG A 232 9.71 -16.29 13.94
N PRO A 233 9.29 -15.02 13.76
CA PRO A 233 8.28 -14.70 12.77
C PRO A 233 8.76 -14.99 11.36
N PHE A 234 7.83 -15.24 10.44
CA PHE A 234 8.16 -15.31 9.01
C PHE A 234 8.18 -13.92 8.37
N ALA A 235 7.40 -12.98 8.92
CA ALA A 235 7.33 -11.58 8.49
C ALA A 235 7.09 -10.65 9.69
N VAL A 236 7.63 -9.43 9.62
CA VAL A 236 7.42 -8.38 10.61
C VAL A 236 6.93 -7.14 9.87
N MET A 237 5.77 -6.63 10.28
CA MET A 237 5.16 -5.42 9.72
C MET A 237 5.33 -4.27 10.72
N ARG A 238 5.79 -3.13 10.24
CA ARG A 238 5.83 -1.85 10.94
C ARG A 238 4.64 -1.00 10.47
N GLY A 239 4.04 -0.22 11.35
CA GLY A 239 3.11 0.86 11.02
C GLY A 239 3.49 2.12 11.77
N ASN A 240 3.08 3.28 11.27
CA ASN A 240 3.31 4.56 11.94
C ASN A 240 2.04 5.45 11.87
N PRO A 241 0.91 5.00 12.44
CA PRO A 241 -0.40 5.63 12.24
C PRO A 241 -0.54 7.01 12.92
N MET A 242 0.27 7.32 13.94
CA MET A 242 0.18 8.54 14.74
C MET A 242 1.54 9.21 14.97
N GLY A 243 2.53 8.95 14.11
CA GLY A 243 3.90 9.44 14.31
C GLY A 243 4.76 8.57 15.26
N GLU A 244 4.13 7.67 16.01
CA GLU A 244 4.81 6.63 16.79
C GLU A 244 4.80 5.27 16.06
N PRO A 245 5.98 4.64 15.87
CA PRO A 245 6.06 3.35 15.20
C PRO A 245 5.54 2.21 16.07
N LEU A 246 4.81 1.29 15.45
CA LEU A 246 4.27 0.07 16.04
C LEU A 246 4.66 -1.12 15.17
N TRP A 247 4.85 -2.30 15.79
CA TRP A 247 5.22 -3.53 15.09
C TRP A 247 4.26 -4.68 15.36
N VAL A 248 3.99 -5.45 14.31
CA VAL A 248 3.26 -6.72 14.35
C VAL A 248 4.13 -7.80 13.75
N ALA A 249 4.47 -8.81 14.55
CA ALA A 249 5.23 -9.97 14.11
C ALA A 249 4.29 -11.15 13.82
N PHE A 250 4.35 -11.69 12.60
CA PHE A 250 3.56 -12.84 12.17
C PHE A 250 4.37 -14.12 12.33
N ASP A 251 3.97 -14.99 13.26
CA ASP A 251 4.61 -16.27 13.52
C ASP A 251 3.70 -17.42 13.11
N VAL A 252 4.27 -18.35 12.35
CA VAL A 252 3.64 -19.62 11.99
C VAL A 252 4.68 -20.69 12.25
N PRO A 253 4.44 -21.62 13.20
CA PRO A 253 5.43 -22.62 13.58
C PRO A 253 5.99 -23.43 12.41
N ALA A 254 5.16 -23.73 11.41
CA ALA A 254 5.55 -24.44 10.19
C ALA A 254 6.66 -23.73 9.39
N PHE A 255 6.80 -22.41 9.50
CA PHE A 255 7.78 -21.61 8.77
C PHE A 255 9.09 -21.38 9.53
N ARG A 256 9.18 -21.72 10.82
CA ARG A 256 10.36 -21.43 11.66
C ARG A 256 11.64 -22.16 11.25
N ARG A 257 11.51 -23.26 10.50
CA ARG A 257 12.63 -24.07 9.98
C ARG A 257 12.79 -23.95 8.47
N ALA A 258 11.93 -23.18 7.82
CA ALA A 258 12.02 -22.98 6.39
C ALA A 258 13.18 -22.01 6.13
N THR A 259 14.28 -22.54 5.62
CA THR A 259 15.24 -21.70 4.90
C THR A 259 14.52 -21.24 3.63
N PRO A 260 14.45 -19.93 3.33
CA PRO A 260 14.13 -19.48 1.99
C PRO A 260 15.07 -20.23 1.03
N GLU A 261 14.57 -20.67 -0.13
CA GLU A 261 15.47 -21.19 -1.16
C GLU A 261 16.55 -20.14 -1.38
N THR A 262 17.79 -20.48 -1.02
CA THR A 262 18.95 -19.64 -1.29
C THR A 262 19.06 -19.55 -2.80
N GLU A 263 18.64 -18.40 -3.35
CA GLU A 263 18.96 -18.05 -4.73
C GLU A 263 20.46 -18.23 -4.91
N SER A 264 20.80 -19.09 -5.88
CA SER A 264 22.16 -19.48 -6.23
C SER A 264 23.01 -18.23 -6.45
N THR A 265 23.89 -17.92 -5.49
CA THR A 265 24.97 -16.95 -5.69
C THR A 265 25.93 -17.53 -6.73
N SER A 266 25.72 -17.14 -7.99
CA SER A 266 26.75 -17.36 -9.01
C SER A 266 27.96 -16.51 -8.63
N PRO A 267 29.20 -16.97 -8.90
CA PRO A 267 30.38 -16.16 -8.63
C PRO A 267 30.26 -14.85 -9.40
N THR A 268 30.22 -13.73 -8.66
CA THR A 268 30.21 -12.38 -9.21
C THR A 268 31.51 -12.21 -9.99
N LYS A 269 31.45 -12.31 -11.33
CA LYS A 269 32.51 -11.75 -12.17
C LYS A 269 32.63 -10.28 -11.79
N GLU A 270 33.86 -9.83 -11.54
CA GLU A 270 34.16 -8.45 -11.22
C GLU A 270 33.58 -7.55 -12.31
N LEU A 271 32.54 -6.80 -11.95
CA LEU A 271 31.80 -5.96 -12.87
C LEU A 271 32.61 -4.69 -13.11
N VAL A 272 33.16 -4.52 -14.32
CA VAL A 272 33.81 -3.26 -14.69
C VAL A 272 32.74 -2.18 -14.78
N ARG A 273 32.74 -1.26 -13.80
CA ARG A 273 31.86 -0.10 -13.75
C ARG A 273 32.52 1.07 -14.46
N LYS A 274 31.86 1.59 -15.48
CA LYS A 274 32.22 2.84 -16.16
C LYS A 274 31.08 3.84 -15.97
N PRO A 275 30.96 4.46 -14.79
CA PRO A 275 29.89 5.43 -14.55
C PRO A 275 30.06 6.61 -15.53
N ASP A 276 28.94 7.09 -16.08
CA ASP A 276 28.95 8.37 -16.78
C ASP A 276 29.19 9.48 -15.74
N THR A 277 30.33 10.13 -15.85
CA THR A 277 30.78 11.22 -14.97
C THR A 277 30.60 12.59 -15.61
N THR A 278 30.05 12.64 -16.83
CA THR A 278 29.84 13.89 -17.53
C THR A 278 28.66 14.64 -16.92
N SER A 279 28.77 15.97 -16.83
CA SER A 279 27.66 16.83 -16.42
C SER A 279 26.85 17.34 -17.63
N ALA A 280 27.02 16.73 -18.81
CA ALA A 280 26.40 17.22 -20.05
C ALA A 280 24.87 17.15 -19.99
N TRP A 281 24.33 16.00 -19.56
CA TRP A 281 22.91 15.81 -19.34
C TRP A 281 22.33 16.84 -18.36
N ARG A 282 22.96 17.00 -17.18
CA ARG A 282 22.47 17.95 -16.17
C ARG A 282 22.46 19.39 -16.68
N ARG A 283 23.52 19.82 -17.39
CA ARG A 283 23.56 21.17 -17.98
C ARG A 283 22.48 21.37 -19.03
N GLN A 284 22.23 20.37 -19.86
CA GLN A 284 21.14 20.42 -20.84
C GLN A 284 19.78 20.53 -20.14
N LYS A 285 19.51 19.69 -19.13
CA LYS A 285 18.25 19.72 -18.38
C LYS A 285 18.03 21.03 -17.62
N LEU A 286 19.10 21.59 -17.02
CA LEU A 286 19.02 22.92 -16.41
C LEU A 286 18.64 24.01 -17.41
N GLN A 287 19.13 23.92 -18.65
CA GLN A 287 18.75 24.85 -19.71
C GLN A 287 17.30 24.65 -20.14
N GLU A 288 16.85 23.41 -20.28
CA GLU A 288 15.46 23.08 -20.62
C GLU A 288 14.45 23.56 -19.56
N LEU A 289 14.85 23.62 -18.29
CA LEU A 289 14.03 24.12 -17.19
C LEU A 289 14.02 25.66 -17.03
N GLN A 290 14.74 26.41 -17.87
CA GLN A 290 14.73 27.88 -17.80
C GLN A 290 13.36 28.42 -18.23
N GLY A 291 12.72 29.17 -17.33
CA GLY A 291 11.40 29.76 -17.60
C GLY A 291 10.23 28.77 -17.61
N VAL A 292 10.46 27.52 -17.21
CA VAL A 292 9.40 26.51 -17.10
C VAL A 292 8.68 26.65 -15.75
N CYS A 293 7.34 26.58 -15.78
CA CYS A 293 6.48 26.56 -14.60
C CYS A 293 6.75 27.70 -13.60
N LEU A 294 6.78 28.94 -14.09
CA LEU A 294 7.02 30.11 -13.24
C LEU A 294 5.78 30.46 -12.41
N GLU A 295 6.00 31.07 -11.24
CA GLU A 295 4.92 31.69 -10.49
C GLU A 295 4.35 32.90 -11.25
N THR A 296 3.04 32.89 -11.45
CA THR A 296 2.25 33.92 -12.13
C THR A 296 1.02 34.28 -11.29
N GLU A 297 0.28 35.31 -11.69
CA GLU A 297 -1.00 35.64 -11.06
C GLU A 297 -1.99 34.47 -11.11
N LYS A 298 -2.04 33.72 -12.22
CA LYS A 298 -2.92 32.55 -12.37
C LYS A 298 -2.54 31.41 -11.44
N THR A 299 -1.25 31.12 -11.27
CA THR A 299 -0.81 30.08 -10.31
C THR A 299 -1.08 30.51 -8.87
N LEU A 300 -0.97 31.80 -8.57
CA LEU A 300 -1.32 32.32 -7.24
C LEU A 300 -2.82 32.23 -6.97
N GLU A 301 -3.66 32.55 -7.96
CA GLU A 301 -5.12 32.38 -7.88
C GLU A 301 -5.49 30.91 -7.65
N PHE A 302 -4.86 29.98 -8.38
CA PHE A 302 -5.02 28.54 -8.16
C PHE A 302 -4.68 28.16 -6.71
N LYS A 303 -3.51 28.55 -6.20
CA LYS A 303 -3.08 28.25 -4.82
C LYS A 303 -4.06 28.80 -3.79
N GLN A 304 -4.57 30.02 -3.97
CA GLN A 304 -5.57 30.61 -3.09
C GLN A 304 -6.88 29.82 -3.07
N LYS A 305 -7.40 29.44 -4.24
CA LYS A 305 -8.62 28.62 -4.33
C LYS A 305 -8.42 27.23 -3.73
N LEU A 306 -7.27 26.61 -3.98
CA LEU A 306 -6.94 25.30 -3.42
C LEU A 306 -6.85 25.37 -1.89
N ALA A 307 -6.21 26.39 -1.33
CA ALA A 307 -6.16 26.61 0.11
C ALA A 307 -7.58 26.72 0.72
N LEU A 308 -8.49 27.47 0.08
CA LEU A 308 -9.88 27.58 0.54
C LEU A 308 -10.62 26.23 0.52
N ILE A 309 -10.37 25.38 -0.49
CA ILE A 309 -10.93 24.03 -0.54
C ILE A 309 -10.41 23.23 0.66
N LEU A 310 -9.09 23.22 0.87
CA LEU A 310 -8.46 22.44 1.93
C LEU A 310 -8.88 22.91 3.33
N ASP A 311 -9.00 24.21 3.56
CA ASP A 311 -9.47 24.82 4.81
C ASP A 311 -10.94 24.51 5.12
N SER A 312 -11.75 24.22 4.08
CA SER A 312 -13.15 23.82 4.25
C SER A 312 -13.34 22.37 4.71
N LEU A 313 -12.32 21.52 4.52
CA LEU A 313 -12.37 20.11 4.90
C LEU A 313 -12.05 19.92 6.39
N PRO A 314 -12.70 18.96 7.07
CA PRO A 314 -12.29 18.55 8.41
C PRO A 314 -10.79 18.19 8.48
N THR A 315 -10.12 18.51 9.60
CA THR A 315 -8.68 18.29 9.77
C THR A 315 -8.27 16.84 9.54
N ASP A 316 -9.09 15.89 10.00
CA ASP A 316 -8.82 14.45 9.92
C ASP A 316 -9.20 13.83 8.55
N GLN A 317 -9.81 14.60 7.65
CA GLN A 317 -10.22 14.11 6.34
C GLN A 317 -9.03 14.14 5.36
N ASN A 318 -8.57 12.95 4.97
CA ASN A 318 -7.38 12.81 4.13
C ASN A 318 -7.67 12.75 2.62
N ALA A 319 -8.91 12.46 2.22
CA ALA A 319 -9.35 12.55 0.83
C ALA A 319 -10.74 13.14 0.69
N TRP A 320 -11.07 13.64 -0.50
CA TRP A 320 -12.41 14.11 -0.83
C TRP A 320 -12.76 13.84 -2.29
N HIS A 321 -14.05 13.76 -2.58
CA HIS A 321 -14.55 13.62 -3.94
C HIS A 321 -14.84 14.99 -4.56
N ALA A 322 -14.30 15.23 -5.77
CA ALA A 322 -14.70 16.36 -6.59
C ALA A 322 -14.47 16.05 -8.08
N ASN A 323 -15.38 16.50 -8.94
CA ASN A 323 -15.24 16.45 -10.40
C ASN A 323 -14.92 15.05 -10.98
N GLY A 324 -15.51 14.01 -10.38
CA GLY A 324 -15.40 12.62 -10.84
C GLY A 324 -14.16 11.87 -10.36
N MET A 325 -13.36 12.46 -9.48
CA MET A 325 -12.14 11.87 -8.91
C MET A 325 -12.10 12.02 -7.38
N LEU A 326 -11.34 11.15 -6.73
CA LEU A 326 -10.92 11.35 -5.35
C LEU A 326 -9.56 12.05 -5.33
N TRP A 327 -9.42 13.05 -4.46
CA TRP A 327 -8.20 13.84 -4.30
C TRP A 327 -7.57 13.57 -2.95
N PHE A 328 -6.24 13.51 -2.92
CA PHE A 328 -5.49 13.26 -1.71
C PHE A 328 -4.99 14.58 -1.10
N ARG A 329 -5.29 14.80 0.18
CA ARG A 329 -4.94 16.04 0.89
C ARG A 329 -3.44 16.31 0.88
N ARG A 330 -2.60 15.28 1.06
CA ARG A 330 -1.14 15.46 1.06
C ARG A 330 -0.59 15.87 -0.31
N ASN A 331 -1.11 15.28 -1.40
CA ASN A 331 -0.73 15.69 -2.75
C ASN A 331 -1.14 17.14 -3.03
N ALA A 332 -2.37 17.52 -2.66
CA ALA A 332 -2.84 18.89 -2.83
C ALA A 332 -2.03 19.89 -1.99
N ASN A 333 -1.67 19.52 -0.76
CA ASN A 333 -0.81 20.35 0.08
C ASN A 333 0.55 20.62 -0.56
N SER A 334 1.17 19.65 -1.26
CA SER A 334 2.46 19.90 -1.92
C SER A 334 2.38 20.95 -3.02
N LEU A 335 1.21 21.16 -3.64
CA LEU A 335 1.00 22.25 -4.62
C LEU A 335 0.99 23.65 -3.96
N LEU A 336 0.73 23.71 -2.65
CA LEU A 336 0.79 24.95 -1.86
C LEU A 336 2.19 25.25 -1.32
N ALA A 337 3.14 24.33 -1.48
CA ALA A 337 4.51 24.52 -1.03
C ALA A 337 5.13 25.75 -1.70
N LYS A 338 5.93 26.47 -0.92
CA LYS A 338 6.77 27.56 -1.45
C LYS A 338 8.09 27.02 -1.99
N ASN A 339 8.70 26.11 -1.24
CA ASN A 339 10.00 25.55 -1.55
C ASN A 339 10.13 24.18 -0.87
N PHE A 340 10.53 23.15 -1.63
CA PHE A 340 10.72 21.81 -1.08
C PHE A 340 11.99 21.68 -0.22
N LEU A 341 12.93 22.63 -0.28
CA LEU A 341 14.15 22.60 0.53
C LEU A 341 14.06 23.42 1.82
N GLU A 342 13.03 24.26 1.97
CA GLU A 342 12.78 25.04 3.19
C GLU A 342 12.02 24.20 4.23
N GLN A 343 12.69 23.17 4.72
CA GLN A 343 12.21 22.25 5.74
C GLN A 343 13.25 22.12 6.85
N ASP A 344 12.86 21.56 7.99
CA ASP A 344 13.84 21.25 9.03
C ASP A 344 14.86 20.19 8.56
N SER A 345 15.95 20.01 9.33
CA SER A 345 17.06 19.13 8.95
C SER A 345 16.70 17.64 8.86
N LEU A 346 15.60 17.22 9.50
CA LEU A 346 15.11 15.84 9.46
C LEU A 346 14.24 15.60 8.22
N HIS A 347 13.60 16.64 7.69
CA HIS A 347 12.70 16.53 6.53
C HIS A 347 13.29 17.05 5.22
N ASN A 348 14.39 17.83 5.25
CA ASN A 348 15.06 18.31 4.04
C ASN A 348 15.74 17.15 3.28
N PRO A 349 15.33 16.85 2.04
CA PRO A 349 15.81 15.68 1.31
C PRO A 349 17.22 15.86 0.72
N LEU A 350 17.65 17.10 0.44
CA LEU A 350 18.85 17.36 -0.36
C LEU A 350 20.14 16.84 0.30
N PRO A 351 20.45 17.13 1.58
CA PRO A 351 21.66 16.60 2.22
C PRO A 351 21.73 15.07 2.17
N ARG A 352 20.58 14.42 2.33
CA ARG A 352 20.42 12.96 2.42
C ARG A 352 20.52 12.26 1.08
N MET A 353 20.11 12.94 0.01
CA MET A 353 20.37 12.48 -1.36
C MET A 353 21.83 12.68 -1.77
N LEU A 354 22.49 13.76 -1.32
CA LEU A 354 23.92 13.96 -1.55
C LEU A 354 24.77 12.89 -0.84
N GLU A 355 24.39 12.50 0.38
CA GLU A 355 25.02 11.37 1.10
C GLU A 355 24.87 10.05 0.32
N LEU A 356 23.64 9.72 -0.12
CA LEU A 356 23.38 8.55 -0.95
C LEU A 356 24.20 8.58 -2.24
N LYS A 357 24.23 9.73 -2.93
CA LYS A 357 25.02 9.90 -4.15
C LYS A 357 26.49 9.65 -3.89
N ALA A 358 27.08 10.26 -2.87
CA ALA A 358 28.48 10.09 -2.53
C ALA A 358 28.80 8.61 -2.22
N TYR A 359 27.91 7.92 -1.50
CA TYR A 359 28.05 6.50 -1.24
C TYR A 359 28.02 5.66 -2.52
N LEU A 360 27.05 5.88 -3.41
CA LEU A 360 26.96 5.15 -4.68
C LEU A 360 28.13 5.46 -5.62
N ASP A 361 28.56 6.72 -5.69
CA ASP A 361 29.74 7.15 -6.47
C ASP A 361 31.01 6.47 -5.95
N SER A 362 31.16 6.29 -4.62
CA SER A 362 32.30 5.55 -4.04
C SER A 362 32.36 4.08 -4.46
N LEU A 363 31.21 3.53 -4.88
CA LEU A 363 31.08 2.19 -5.45
C LEU A 363 31.13 2.21 -6.98
N GLY A 364 31.19 3.38 -7.64
CA GLY A 364 31.07 3.50 -9.09
C GLY A 364 29.68 3.14 -9.62
N ILE A 365 28.64 3.31 -8.80
CA ILE A 365 27.23 3.08 -9.15
C ILE A 365 26.59 4.44 -9.41
N GLN A 366 25.91 4.59 -10.55
CA GLN A 366 25.21 5.83 -10.86
C GLN A 366 23.89 5.94 -10.10
N LEU A 367 23.51 7.15 -9.74
CA LEU A 367 22.21 7.49 -9.16
C LEU A 367 21.41 8.30 -10.19
N LEU A 368 20.18 7.86 -10.48
CA LEU A 368 19.18 8.64 -11.19
C LEU A 368 17.98 8.86 -10.26
N VAL A 369 17.60 10.10 -10.00
CA VAL A 369 16.38 10.43 -9.24
C VAL A 369 15.25 10.71 -10.21
N VAL A 370 14.07 10.17 -9.94
CA VAL A 370 12.86 10.31 -10.76
C VAL A 370 11.69 10.71 -9.85
N PRO A 371 11.45 12.02 -9.64
CA PRO A 371 10.25 12.49 -8.97
C PRO A 371 9.04 12.14 -9.81
N VAL A 372 8.02 11.52 -9.21
CA VAL A 372 6.75 11.23 -9.86
C VAL A 372 5.75 12.33 -9.51
N PRO A 373 5.31 13.16 -10.48
CA PRO A 373 4.33 14.21 -10.26
C PRO A 373 3.04 13.68 -9.64
N THR A 374 2.37 14.53 -8.87
CA THR A 374 1.09 14.15 -8.25
C THR A 374 -0.05 14.18 -9.26
N LYS A 375 -1.08 13.34 -9.03
CA LYS A 375 -2.33 13.38 -9.81
C LYS A 375 -2.95 14.79 -9.81
N GLU A 376 -2.88 15.46 -8.67
CA GLU A 376 -3.40 16.79 -8.38
C GLU A 376 -2.74 17.84 -9.27
N ALA A 377 -1.46 17.68 -9.58
CA ALA A 377 -0.76 18.56 -10.51
C ALA A 377 -1.10 18.29 -11.97
N ILE A 378 -1.22 17.00 -12.34
CA ILE A 378 -1.55 16.59 -13.70
C ILE A 378 -2.98 17.00 -14.06
N TYR A 379 -3.92 16.92 -13.11
CA TYR A 379 -5.33 17.25 -13.29
C TYR A 379 -5.77 18.50 -12.51
N ALA A 380 -4.94 19.55 -12.49
CA ALA A 380 -5.22 20.79 -11.76
C ALA A 380 -6.56 21.44 -12.14
N GLU A 381 -6.98 21.30 -13.40
CA GLU A 381 -8.26 21.78 -13.93
C GLU A 381 -9.48 21.05 -13.36
N ARG A 382 -9.30 19.79 -12.96
CA ARG A 382 -10.34 19.00 -12.28
C ARG A 382 -10.27 19.18 -10.77
N LEU A 383 -9.11 19.49 -10.21
CA LEU A 383 -8.96 19.76 -8.78
C LEU A 383 -9.59 21.11 -8.40
N VAL A 384 -9.27 22.17 -9.15
CA VAL A 384 -9.77 23.53 -8.93
C VAL A 384 -10.48 24.04 -10.17
N SER A 385 -11.80 24.17 -10.08
CA SER A 385 -12.63 24.64 -11.19
C SER A 385 -12.21 26.02 -11.71
N GLY A 386 -12.17 26.15 -13.04
CA GLY A 386 -11.75 27.38 -13.73
C GLY A 386 -10.24 27.51 -13.94
N THR A 387 -9.45 26.52 -13.51
CA THR A 387 -8.02 26.44 -13.85
C THR A 387 -7.86 26.01 -15.30
N GLU A 388 -6.95 26.67 -16.02
CA GLU A 388 -6.63 26.31 -17.40
C GLU A 388 -5.93 24.95 -17.44
N ASP A 389 -6.35 24.07 -18.35
CA ASP A 389 -5.74 22.75 -18.51
C ASP A 389 -4.22 22.83 -18.74
N THR A 390 -3.74 23.85 -19.44
CA THR A 390 -2.31 24.08 -19.73
C THR A 390 -1.54 24.74 -18.59
N LEU A 391 -2.19 25.17 -17.50
CA LEU A 391 -1.50 25.81 -16.38
C LEU A 391 -0.60 24.79 -15.70
N CYS A 392 0.67 25.17 -15.48
CA CYS A 392 1.56 24.42 -14.62
C CYS A 392 1.44 24.95 -13.19
N VAL A 393 1.01 24.10 -12.26
CA VAL A 393 0.77 24.46 -10.85
C VAL A 393 1.89 24.01 -9.91
N ASP A 394 2.79 23.16 -10.40
CA ASP A 394 3.90 22.51 -9.67
C ASP A 394 5.17 23.38 -9.57
N VAL A 395 5.01 24.68 -9.31
CA VAL A 395 6.14 25.64 -9.29
C VAL A 395 7.27 25.18 -8.36
N ALA A 396 6.92 24.72 -7.15
CA ALA A 396 7.90 24.31 -6.15
C ALA A 396 8.60 22.99 -6.48
N GLU A 397 7.94 22.06 -7.17
CA GLU A 397 8.54 20.80 -7.63
C GLU A 397 9.53 21.05 -8.76
N VAL A 398 9.19 21.92 -9.72
CA VAL A 398 10.11 22.29 -10.80
C VAL A 398 11.36 22.98 -10.25
N GLU A 399 11.19 23.86 -9.25
CA GLU A 399 12.32 24.46 -8.53
C GLU A 399 13.14 23.41 -7.78
N PHE A 400 12.50 22.45 -7.15
CA PHE A 400 13.18 21.34 -6.48
C PHE A 400 14.05 20.53 -7.44
N VAL A 401 13.52 20.14 -8.62
CA VAL A 401 14.28 19.45 -9.67
C VAL A 401 15.50 20.28 -10.09
N ARG A 402 15.33 21.59 -10.30
CA ARG A 402 16.45 22.49 -10.63
C ARG A 402 17.54 22.44 -9.56
N ASN A 403 17.16 22.59 -8.29
CA ASN A 403 18.10 22.54 -7.17
C ASN A 403 18.88 21.23 -7.11
N LEU A 404 18.25 20.08 -7.37
CA LEU A 404 18.94 18.79 -7.38
C LEU A 404 19.96 18.68 -8.53
N LEU A 405 19.57 19.12 -9.73
CA LEU A 405 20.46 19.13 -10.91
C LEU A 405 21.69 20.02 -10.67
N GLU A 406 21.47 21.22 -10.09
CA GLU A 406 22.54 22.15 -9.70
C GLU A 406 23.46 21.55 -8.64
N ALA A 407 22.90 20.83 -7.65
CA ALA A 407 23.63 20.21 -6.56
C ALA A 407 24.48 19.00 -6.96
N GLY A 408 24.39 18.50 -8.20
CA GLY A 408 25.19 17.35 -8.63
C GLY A 408 24.40 16.11 -9.02
N ILE A 409 23.09 16.09 -8.77
CA ILE A 409 22.28 14.87 -8.86
C ILE A 409 21.66 14.77 -10.25
N ASP A 410 21.77 13.61 -10.90
CA ASP A 410 21.04 13.36 -12.14
C ASP A 410 19.57 13.17 -11.81
N VAL A 411 18.73 14.03 -12.37
CA VAL A 411 17.26 13.96 -12.24
C VAL A 411 16.64 13.80 -13.62
N LEU A 412 15.65 12.91 -13.71
CA LEU A 412 14.77 12.82 -14.86
C LEU A 412 13.38 13.33 -14.45
N ASP A 413 13.01 14.49 -14.98
CA ASP A 413 11.67 15.04 -14.86
C ASP A 413 10.74 14.36 -15.87
N ILE A 414 9.75 13.63 -15.37
CA ILE A 414 8.75 12.91 -16.18
C ILE A 414 7.43 13.68 -16.32
N TYR A 415 7.31 14.87 -15.73
CA TYR A 415 6.09 15.70 -15.82
C TYR A 415 5.66 15.96 -17.27
N PRO A 416 6.54 16.33 -18.22
CA PRO A 416 6.14 16.55 -19.61
C PRO A 416 5.53 15.30 -20.26
N ALA A 417 6.08 14.12 -19.99
CA ALA A 417 5.59 12.86 -20.54
C ALA A 417 4.20 12.50 -19.98
N LEU A 418 3.98 12.68 -18.68
CA LEU A 418 2.67 12.47 -18.05
C LEU A 418 1.62 13.47 -18.56
N ARG A 419 2.00 14.73 -18.76
CA ARG A 419 1.12 15.75 -19.37
C ARG A 419 0.76 15.41 -20.81
N SER A 420 1.70 14.85 -21.57
CA SER A 420 1.43 14.35 -22.92
C SER A 420 0.51 13.14 -22.91
N ALA A 421 0.67 12.21 -21.96
CA ALA A 421 -0.21 11.05 -21.80
C ALA A 421 -1.64 11.50 -21.49
N LYS A 422 -1.81 12.47 -20.58
CA LYS A 422 -3.11 13.06 -20.21
C LYS A 422 -3.89 13.61 -21.41
N ALA A 423 -3.19 14.11 -22.43
CA ALA A 423 -3.85 14.64 -23.62
C ALA A 423 -4.64 13.58 -24.41
N GLY A 424 -4.34 12.30 -24.20
CA GLY A 424 -5.07 11.16 -24.76
C GLY A 424 -6.16 10.59 -23.84
N ASP A 425 -6.42 11.20 -22.69
CA ASP A 425 -7.43 10.71 -21.74
C ASP A 425 -8.85 10.81 -22.30
N ASP A 426 -9.69 9.85 -21.93
CA ASP A 426 -11.13 9.85 -22.15
C ASP A 426 -11.90 9.45 -20.87
N GLU A 427 -13.22 9.24 -20.96
CA GLU A 427 -14.04 8.90 -19.79
C GLU A 427 -13.74 7.52 -19.18
N ASP A 428 -13.17 6.62 -19.97
CA ASP A 428 -12.85 5.24 -19.61
C ASP A 428 -11.35 5.05 -19.32
N HIS A 429 -10.48 5.88 -19.91
CA HIS A 429 -9.02 5.77 -19.83
C HIS A 429 -8.41 7.08 -19.35
N PHE A 430 -8.09 7.14 -18.06
CA PHE A 430 -7.34 8.24 -17.47
C PHE A 430 -5.86 7.85 -17.34
N SER A 431 -4.98 8.86 -17.33
CA SER A 431 -3.55 8.72 -17.00
C SER A 431 -3.30 8.47 -15.52
N PHE A 432 -4.23 8.82 -14.63
CA PHE A 432 -4.25 8.38 -13.24
C PHE A 432 -5.57 7.73 -12.89
N GLN A 433 -5.54 6.79 -11.94
CA GLN A 433 -6.73 6.16 -11.40
C GLN A 433 -7.63 7.20 -10.72
N LYS A 434 -8.95 7.08 -10.88
CA LYS A 434 -9.90 8.08 -10.36
C LYS A 434 -9.94 8.04 -8.84
N PHE A 435 -9.93 6.84 -8.26
CA PHE A 435 -10.12 6.63 -6.81
C PHE A 435 -8.84 6.27 -6.06
N ASP A 436 -7.68 6.45 -6.71
CA ASP A 436 -6.38 6.06 -6.18
C ASP A 436 -5.33 7.16 -6.42
N THR A 437 -4.24 7.16 -5.66
CA THR A 437 -3.12 8.09 -5.85
C THR A 437 -2.22 7.76 -7.06
N HIS A 438 -2.23 6.53 -7.54
CA HIS A 438 -1.28 6.03 -8.53
C HIS A 438 -1.70 6.31 -9.97
N TRP A 439 -0.71 6.28 -10.86
CA TRP A 439 -0.94 6.32 -12.30
C TRP A 439 -1.78 5.14 -12.78
N ALA A 440 -2.34 5.28 -13.96
CA ALA A 440 -2.86 4.19 -14.77
C ALA A 440 -1.88 3.93 -15.94
N LEU A 441 -2.24 2.98 -16.81
CA LEU A 441 -1.30 2.40 -17.77
C LEU A 441 -0.65 3.42 -18.72
N SER A 442 -1.39 4.41 -19.22
CA SER A 442 -0.87 5.37 -20.20
C SER A 442 0.27 6.23 -19.61
N ALA A 443 0.09 6.77 -18.40
CA ALA A 443 1.13 7.52 -17.71
C ALA A 443 2.31 6.64 -17.28
N GLU A 444 2.05 5.42 -16.81
CA GLU A 444 3.11 4.49 -16.45
C GLU A 444 4.01 4.18 -17.65
N LEU A 445 3.42 3.85 -18.80
CA LEU A 445 4.19 3.59 -20.02
C LEU A 445 4.96 4.83 -20.49
N ALA A 446 4.35 6.01 -20.45
CA ALA A 446 5.01 7.27 -20.82
C ALA A 446 6.22 7.58 -19.92
N ALA A 447 6.08 7.40 -18.60
CA ALA A 447 7.20 7.56 -17.66
C ALA A 447 8.34 6.57 -17.96
N LEU A 448 7.98 5.30 -18.23
CA LEU A 448 8.98 4.25 -18.41
C LEU A 448 9.69 4.33 -19.75
N GLU A 449 9.06 4.88 -20.78
CA GLU A 449 9.72 5.22 -22.04
C GLU A 449 10.83 6.25 -21.81
N GLU A 450 10.56 7.34 -21.09
CA GLU A 450 11.57 8.34 -20.73
C GLU A 450 12.70 7.76 -19.88
N ILE A 451 12.36 6.95 -18.87
CA ILE A 451 13.37 6.30 -18.01
C ILE A 451 14.21 5.34 -18.84
N ALA A 452 13.61 4.51 -19.68
CA ALA A 452 14.34 3.56 -20.53
C ALA A 452 15.25 4.29 -21.52
N GLY A 453 14.78 5.37 -22.15
CA GLY A 453 15.56 6.22 -23.03
C GLY A 453 16.77 6.84 -22.32
N LYS A 454 16.57 7.36 -21.09
CA LYS A 454 17.67 7.87 -20.27
C LYS A 454 18.67 6.78 -19.92
N VAL A 455 18.22 5.59 -19.52
CA VAL A 455 19.14 4.49 -19.20
C VAL A 455 19.93 4.03 -20.42
N ALA A 456 19.28 3.91 -21.58
CA ALA A 456 19.93 3.55 -22.83
C ALA A 456 20.97 4.58 -23.31
N SER A 457 20.86 5.84 -22.85
CA SER A 457 21.84 6.90 -23.16
C SER A 457 23.16 6.77 -22.39
N TYR A 458 23.21 6.00 -21.30
CA TYR A 458 24.45 5.84 -20.54
C TYR A 458 25.50 5.05 -21.33
N SER A 459 26.75 5.48 -21.25
CA SER A 459 27.87 4.88 -21.99
C SER A 459 28.06 3.38 -21.72
N TRP A 460 27.75 2.93 -20.49
CA TRP A 460 27.89 1.52 -20.12
C TRP A 460 26.78 0.62 -20.70
N TYR A 461 25.67 1.17 -21.18
CA TYR A 461 24.53 0.39 -21.67
C TYR A 461 24.91 -0.42 -22.92
N ALA A 462 25.66 0.18 -23.86
CA ALA A 462 26.14 -0.51 -25.05
C ALA A 462 27.05 -1.73 -24.74
N GLU A 463 27.75 -1.71 -23.60
CA GLU A 463 28.64 -2.78 -23.14
C GLU A 463 27.95 -3.73 -22.14
N SER A 464 26.66 -3.56 -21.87
CA SER A 464 25.94 -4.27 -20.80
C SER A 464 25.50 -5.69 -21.17
N GLY A 465 25.46 -6.02 -22.47
CA GLY A 465 24.87 -7.27 -22.96
C GLY A 465 23.33 -7.24 -23.01
N ALA A 466 22.73 -6.06 -23.00
CA ALA A 466 21.29 -5.86 -23.18
C ALA A 466 20.77 -6.67 -24.37
N THR A 467 19.71 -7.45 -24.14
CA THR A 467 19.08 -8.28 -25.17
C THR A 467 17.58 -7.96 -25.24
N PRO A 468 17.15 -6.83 -25.82
CA PRO A 468 15.74 -6.49 -25.92
C PRO A 468 14.91 -7.63 -26.54
N GLY A 469 13.69 -7.84 -26.04
CA GLY A 469 12.80 -8.91 -26.51
C GLY A 469 13.02 -10.30 -25.89
N PHE A 470 13.91 -10.44 -24.88
CA PHE A 470 14.04 -11.70 -24.12
C PHE A 470 12.88 -11.97 -23.15
N LEU A 471 12.06 -10.95 -22.89
CA LEU A 471 10.85 -10.98 -22.08
C LEU A 471 9.63 -10.81 -22.99
N GLU A 472 8.51 -11.35 -22.53
CA GLU A 472 7.22 -11.27 -23.21
C GLU A 472 6.30 -10.32 -22.44
N MET A 473 5.66 -9.38 -23.14
CA MET A 473 4.62 -8.51 -22.60
C MET A 473 3.25 -9.07 -22.98
N ARG A 474 2.32 -9.11 -22.03
CA ARG A 474 0.93 -9.51 -22.26
C ARG A 474 -0.04 -8.49 -21.69
N ASP A 475 -1.12 -8.28 -22.41
CA ASP A 475 -2.24 -7.47 -21.95
C ASP A 475 -3.04 -8.24 -20.90
N THR A 476 -3.42 -7.55 -19.83
CA THR A 476 -4.31 -8.11 -18.82
C THR A 476 -5.10 -6.99 -18.15
N SER A 477 -6.07 -7.37 -17.33
CA SER A 477 -6.84 -6.43 -16.52
C SER A 477 -6.84 -6.88 -15.07
N ILE A 478 -6.90 -5.90 -14.19
CA ILE A 478 -7.01 -6.10 -12.75
C ILE A 478 -8.20 -5.29 -12.25
N VAL A 479 -8.70 -5.64 -11.07
CA VAL A 479 -9.67 -4.81 -10.38
C VAL A 479 -9.03 -4.24 -9.13
N ARG A 480 -9.12 -2.94 -8.95
CA ARG A 480 -8.52 -2.22 -7.82
C ARG A 480 -9.55 -1.30 -7.18
N GLU A 481 -9.65 -1.36 -5.86
CA GLU A 481 -10.57 -0.54 -5.09
C GLU A 481 -10.19 0.95 -5.15
N GLY A 482 -8.91 1.25 -4.99
CA GLY A 482 -8.39 2.61 -4.90
C GLY A 482 -8.06 2.98 -3.45
N ASP A 483 -6.82 3.39 -3.22
CA ASP A 483 -6.28 3.70 -1.89
C ASP A 483 -6.94 4.92 -1.21
N LEU A 484 -7.59 5.79 -1.99
CA LEU A 484 -8.27 6.99 -1.47
C LEU A 484 -9.67 6.71 -0.94
N ILE A 485 -10.31 5.61 -1.31
CA ILE A 485 -11.63 5.26 -0.76
C ILE A 485 -11.56 5.15 0.76
N GLN A 486 -10.52 4.51 1.30
CA GLN A 486 -10.35 4.38 2.75
C GLN A 486 -10.03 5.71 3.46
N GLN A 487 -9.65 6.74 2.71
CA GLN A 487 -9.35 8.09 3.22
C GLN A 487 -10.59 9.00 3.25
N LEU A 488 -11.73 8.54 2.72
CA LEU A 488 -13.00 9.26 2.77
C LEU A 488 -13.72 9.07 4.11
N PRO A 489 -14.63 9.99 4.47
CA PRO A 489 -15.61 9.75 5.53
C PRO A 489 -16.33 8.41 5.32
N THR A 490 -16.49 7.61 6.38
CA THR A 490 -16.99 6.22 6.29
C THR A 490 -18.32 6.09 5.54
N LEU A 491 -19.19 7.11 5.65
CA LEU A 491 -20.49 7.16 4.97
C LEU A 491 -20.37 7.30 3.44
N GLU A 492 -19.28 7.85 2.93
CA GLU A 492 -19.06 8.08 1.50
C GLU A 492 -18.38 6.87 0.84
N GLN A 493 -17.66 6.05 1.60
CA GLN A 493 -16.87 4.93 1.07
C GLN A 493 -17.69 3.90 0.29
N SER A 494 -18.96 3.71 0.64
CA SER A 494 -19.83 2.74 -0.05
C SER A 494 -20.36 3.22 -1.41
N VAL A 495 -20.13 4.48 -1.78
CA VAL A 495 -20.57 5.05 -3.06
C VAL A 495 -19.63 4.65 -4.20
N PHE A 496 -18.38 4.35 -3.88
CA PHE A 496 -17.33 4.08 -4.86
C PHE A 496 -17.14 2.57 -5.04
N ALA A 497 -17.24 2.11 -6.28
CA ALA A 497 -16.95 0.74 -6.65
C ALA A 497 -15.49 0.62 -7.16
N PRO A 498 -14.87 -0.57 -7.02
CA PRO A 498 -13.55 -0.83 -7.62
C PRO A 498 -13.50 -0.57 -9.13
N GLU A 499 -12.37 -0.06 -9.61
CA GLU A 499 -12.10 0.19 -11.03
C GLU A 499 -11.45 -1.04 -11.69
N THR A 500 -11.88 -1.36 -12.92
CA THR A 500 -11.15 -2.30 -13.77
C THR A 500 -10.08 -1.54 -14.52
N LEU A 501 -8.82 -1.92 -14.36
CA LEU A 501 -7.68 -1.25 -14.94
C LEU A 501 -7.00 -2.16 -15.95
N GLU A 502 -6.69 -1.60 -17.12
CA GLU A 502 -5.76 -2.23 -18.05
C GLU A 502 -4.35 -2.17 -17.48
N VAL A 503 -3.63 -3.27 -17.59
CA VAL A 503 -2.22 -3.36 -17.19
C VAL A 503 -1.45 -4.23 -18.19
N LYS A 504 -0.16 -3.98 -18.31
CA LYS A 504 0.75 -4.89 -19.02
C LYS A 504 1.42 -5.80 -17.99
N LYS A 505 1.62 -7.07 -18.33
CA LYS A 505 2.33 -8.01 -17.47
C LYS A 505 3.47 -8.68 -18.22
N ILE A 506 4.62 -8.73 -17.56
CA ILE A 506 5.87 -9.22 -18.15
C ILE A 506 6.15 -10.64 -17.71
N TYR A 507 6.59 -11.46 -18.67
CA TYR A 507 6.86 -12.88 -18.49
C TYR A 507 8.26 -13.25 -18.98
N ARG A 508 8.88 -14.21 -18.29
CA ARG A 508 10.09 -14.91 -18.71
C ARG A 508 9.79 -16.40 -18.81
N LYS A 509 9.89 -16.96 -20.02
CA LYS A 509 9.63 -18.39 -20.28
C LYS A 509 8.28 -18.87 -19.71
N GLY A 510 7.23 -18.07 -19.93
CA GLY A 510 5.86 -18.38 -19.50
C GLY A 510 5.55 -18.16 -18.02
N LYS A 511 6.49 -17.69 -17.20
CA LYS A 511 6.27 -17.31 -15.80
C LYS A 511 6.32 -15.79 -15.62
N PRO A 512 5.52 -15.20 -14.70
CA PRO A 512 5.65 -13.78 -14.36
C PRO A 512 7.10 -13.42 -14.04
N TYR A 513 7.58 -12.32 -14.60
CA TYR A 513 8.96 -11.87 -14.44
C TYR A 513 9.24 -11.36 -13.03
N VAL A 514 10.39 -11.72 -12.47
CA VAL A 514 10.89 -11.15 -11.21
C VAL A 514 12.37 -10.86 -11.40
N GLY A 515 12.77 -9.62 -11.14
CA GLY A 515 14.17 -9.21 -11.18
C GLY A 515 14.96 -9.72 -9.97
N GLY A 516 16.00 -10.49 -10.22
CA GLY A 516 16.84 -11.07 -9.16
C GLY A 516 17.81 -10.05 -8.53
N LYS A 517 18.40 -10.41 -7.38
CA LYS A 517 19.37 -9.55 -6.69
C LYS A 517 20.64 -9.26 -7.49
N ASP A 518 20.96 -10.09 -8.49
CA ASP A 518 22.12 -9.92 -9.35
C ASP A 518 21.86 -8.98 -10.54
N SER A 519 20.67 -8.38 -10.65
CA SER A 519 20.33 -7.42 -11.72
C SER A 519 21.33 -6.26 -11.78
N PRO A 520 21.69 -5.74 -12.98
CA PRO A 520 22.56 -4.58 -13.13
C PRO A 520 21.90 -3.25 -12.73
N ILE A 521 20.57 -3.21 -12.66
CA ILE A 521 19.81 -2.01 -12.30
C ILE A 521 18.99 -2.34 -11.04
N LEU A 522 18.98 -1.40 -10.09
CA LEU A 522 18.04 -1.39 -8.97
C LEU A 522 17.09 -0.21 -9.17
N LEU A 523 15.80 -0.49 -9.25
CA LEU A 523 14.75 0.49 -9.07
C LEU A 523 14.30 0.45 -7.61
N MET A 524 14.48 1.56 -6.89
CA MET A 524 14.02 1.70 -5.52
C MET A 524 13.08 2.88 -5.37
N GLY A 525 12.12 2.79 -4.46
CA GLY A 525 11.11 3.81 -4.33
C GLY A 525 9.98 3.53 -3.38
N ASP A 526 8.91 4.31 -3.54
CA ASP A 526 7.66 4.18 -2.80
C ASP A 526 6.68 3.20 -3.48
N SER A 527 5.39 3.33 -3.16
CA SER A 527 4.32 2.51 -3.72
C SER A 527 4.20 2.57 -5.25
N PHE A 528 4.67 3.62 -5.93
CA PHE A 528 4.69 3.68 -7.40
C PHE A 528 5.59 2.61 -8.01
N THR A 529 6.64 2.16 -7.31
CA THR A 529 7.45 1.04 -7.79
C THR A 529 6.85 -0.33 -7.46
N GLY A 530 5.83 -0.38 -6.59
CA GLY A 530 5.39 -1.60 -5.94
C GLY A 530 3.98 -2.07 -6.29
N VAL A 531 3.02 -1.15 -6.52
CA VAL A 531 1.60 -1.50 -6.70
C VAL A 531 1.42 -2.49 -7.84
N PHE A 532 1.84 -2.16 -9.06
CA PHE A 532 1.71 -3.07 -10.21
C PHE A 532 2.81 -4.13 -10.32
N GLU A 533 3.93 -3.91 -9.60
CA GLU A 533 5.07 -4.82 -9.62
C GLU A 533 4.85 -6.04 -8.71
N SER A 534 4.36 -5.81 -7.49
CA SER A 534 4.37 -6.81 -6.41
C SER A 534 2.99 -7.13 -5.83
N VAL A 535 1.99 -6.28 -6.00
CA VAL A 535 0.69 -6.44 -5.33
C VAL A 535 -0.39 -6.77 -6.35
N ASP A 536 -0.79 -5.77 -7.13
CA ASP A 536 -1.76 -5.92 -8.20
C ASP A 536 -1.02 -6.15 -9.52
N GLY A 537 -1.55 -6.95 -10.43
CA GLY A 537 -0.85 -7.32 -11.67
C GLY A 537 0.26 -8.36 -11.45
N LYS A 538 1.20 -8.12 -10.53
CA LYS A 538 2.41 -8.92 -10.24
C LYS A 538 3.26 -9.14 -11.49
N SER A 539 4.36 -8.41 -11.59
CA SER A 539 5.18 -8.27 -12.81
C SER A 539 4.58 -7.32 -13.86
N GLY A 540 3.74 -6.37 -13.45
CA GLY A 540 3.17 -5.37 -14.34
C GLY A 540 3.59 -3.94 -14.04
N GLY A 541 4.57 -3.76 -13.15
CA GLY A 541 5.02 -2.45 -12.70
C GLY A 541 6.32 -1.99 -13.33
N PRO A 542 6.87 -0.89 -12.80
CA PRO A 542 7.98 -0.18 -13.43
C PRO A 542 9.25 -1.02 -13.64
N ALA A 543 9.62 -1.87 -12.68
CA ALA A 543 10.84 -2.67 -12.82
C ALA A 543 10.70 -3.71 -13.93
N SER A 544 9.57 -4.42 -13.96
CA SER A 544 9.24 -5.40 -14.99
C SER A 544 9.21 -4.77 -16.38
N LEU A 545 8.54 -3.63 -16.52
CA LEU A 545 8.42 -2.91 -17.78
C LEU A 545 9.75 -2.32 -18.25
N LEU A 546 10.57 -1.78 -17.35
CA LEU A 546 11.94 -1.37 -17.67
C LEU A 546 12.80 -2.55 -18.11
N ALA A 547 12.68 -3.70 -17.45
CA ALA A 547 13.42 -4.89 -17.85
C ALA A 547 13.06 -5.34 -19.27
N PHE A 548 11.77 -5.27 -19.61
CA PHE A 548 11.27 -5.54 -20.96
C PHE A 548 11.87 -4.56 -21.98
N ALA A 549 11.80 -3.25 -21.70
CA ALA A 549 12.26 -2.20 -22.62
C ALA A 549 13.79 -2.20 -22.80
N LEU A 550 14.54 -2.41 -21.72
CA LEU A 550 16.00 -2.33 -21.70
C LEU A 550 16.70 -3.61 -22.12
N GLY A 551 16.00 -4.75 -22.14
CA GLY A 551 16.68 -6.02 -22.38
C GLY A 551 17.68 -6.41 -21.26
N LEU A 552 17.55 -5.82 -20.07
CA LEU A 552 18.38 -6.04 -18.89
C LEU A 552 17.50 -6.40 -17.70
N ASP A 553 18.01 -7.22 -16.78
CA ASP A 553 17.28 -7.50 -15.56
C ASP A 553 17.25 -6.25 -14.64
N VAL A 554 16.12 -5.99 -14.00
CA VAL A 554 15.90 -4.85 -13.10
C VAL A 554 15.36 -5.36 -11.77
N GLN A 555 16.13 -5.19 -10.70
CA GLN A 555 15.67 -5.48 -9.34
C GLN A 555 14.76 -4.36 -8.86
N VAL A 556 13.68 -4.70 -8.12
CA VAL A 556 12.83 -3.72 -7.44
C VAL A 556 13.05 -3.75 -5.92
N MET A 557 13.01 -2.58 -5.30
CA MET A 557 12.98 -2.41 -3.84
C MET A 557 11.97 -1.32 -3.46
N THR A 558 10.78 -1.72 -3.04
CA THR A 558 9.71 -0.82 -2.62
C THR A 558 9.75 -0.56 -1.11
N SER A 559 9.43 0.64 -0.66
CA SER A 559 9.02 0.96 0.71
C SER A 559 7.64 1.61 0.69
N TRP A 560 6.64 0.94 1.26
CA TRP A 560 5.26 1.44 1.29
C TRP A 560 5.17 2.67 2.19
N GLY A 561 4.66 3.78 1.66
CA GLY A 561 4.48 5.04 2.42
C GLY A 561 5.72 5.72 2.96
N GLY A 562 6.88 5.22 2.57
CA GLY A 562 8.15 5.67 3.06
C GLY A 562 9.16 5.81 1.95
N GLY A 563 8.84 6.61 0.93
CA GLY A 563 9.79 6.98 -0.12
C GLY A 563 11.20 7.24 0.43
N PRO A 564 11.38 8.10 1.45
CA PRO A 564 12.68 8.34 2.11
C PRO A 564 13.31 7.10 2.78
N GLY A 565 12.49 6.22 3.34
CA GLY A 565 12.88 5.04 4.12
C GLY A 565 13.43 3.88 3.29
N VAL A 566 13.20 3.87 1.97
CA VAL A 566 13.74 2.83 1.07
C VAL A 566 15.27 2.78 1.09
N ARG A 567 15.92 3.92 1.37
CA ARG A 567 17.38 4.02 1.50
C ARG A 567 17.94 3.10 2.60
N HIS A 568 17.22 2.94 3.71
CA HIS A 568 17.63 2.03 4.79
C HIS A 568 17.68 0.57 4.32
N ARG A 569 16.73 0.18 3.45
CA ARG A 569 16.71 -1.16 2.85
C ARG A 569 17.92 -1.38 1.95
N LEU A 570 18.28 -0.36 1.16
CA LEU A 570 19.48 -0.38 0.32
C LEU A 570 20.75 -0.59 1.15
N VAL A 571 20.89 0.17 2.24
CA VAL A 571 22.04 0.08 3.16
C VAL A 571 22.10 -1.28 3.85
N LYS A 572 20.97 -1.91 4.17
CA LYS A 572 20.94 -3.27 4.71
C LYS A 572 21.29 -4.33 3.67
N ASP A 573 20.94 -4.13 2.39
CA ASP A 573 21.19 -5.07 1.28
C ASP A 573 22.50 -4.78 0.52
N LYS A 574 23.60 -4.45 1.23
CA LYS A 574 24.89 -4.09 0.59
C LYS A 574 25.41 -5.13 -0.40
N LYS A 575 25.04 -6.41 -0.24
CA LYS A 575 25.47 -7.48 -1.13
C LYS A 575 24.89 -7.32 -2.54
N SER A 576 23.63 -6.91 -2.67
CA SER A 576 23.01 -6.75 -4.00
C SER A 576 23.62 -5.59 -4.79
N LEU A 577 24.22 -4.60 -4.11
CA LEU A 577 24.95 -3.51 -4.75
C LEU A 577 26.17 -3.98 -5.56
N GLN A 578 26.69 -5.20 -5.34
CA GLN A 578 27.86 -5.72 -6.06
C GLN A 578 27.62 -5.91 -7.56
N SER A 579 26.38 -6.19 -7.98
CA SER A 579 26.06 -6.35 -9.39
C SER A 579 25.56 -5.07 -10.06
N LYS A 580 25.30 -4.00 -9.28
CA LYS A 580 24.64 -2.79 -9.77
C LYS A 580 25.60 -1.89 -10.56
N ARG A 581 25.05 -1.29 -11.62
CA ARG A 581 25.62 -0.17 -12.38
C ARG A 581 24.83 1.11 -12.13
N LEU A 582 23.53 0.96 -11.87
CA LEU A 582 22.58 2.06 -11.72
C LEU A 582 21.60 1.78 -10.58
N VAL A 583 21.36 2.80 -9.77
CA VAL A 583 20.22 2.90 -8.87
C VAL A 583 19.31 3.99 -9.39
N ILE A 584 18.06 3.63 -9.68
CA ILE A 584 16.98 4.57 -10.00
C ILE A 584 16.18 4.75 -8.72
N TYR A 585 16.13 5.98 -8.21
CA TYR A 585 15.33 6.34 -7.04
C TYR A 585 14.07 7.06 -7.51
N MET A 586 12.95 6.34 -7.55
CA MET A 586 11.67 6.82 -8.07
C MET A 586 10.63 6.88 -6.97
N MET A 587 10.07 8.05 -6.70
CA MET A 587 8.98 8.21 -5.73
C MET A 587 8.18 9.46 -6.03
N THR A 588 6.96 9.50 -5.52
CA THR A 588 6.07 10.64 -5.70
C THR A 588 6.63 11.93 -5.09
N ALA A 589 6.45 13.03 -5.81
CA ALA A 589 6.99 14.33 -5.48
C ALA A 589 6.63 14.79 -4.07
N ARG A 590 5.41 14.48 -3.60
CA ARG A 590 4.96 14.85 -2.25
C ARG A 590 5.85 14.31 -1.14
N ASP A 591 6.53 13.18 -1.35
CA ASP A 591 7.33 12.55 -0.30
C ASP A 591 8.74 13.18 -0.19
N PHE A 592 9.06 14.14 -1.07
CA PHE A 592 10.18 15.06 -0.89
C PHE A 592 9.82 16.29 -0.03
N TRP A 593 8.54 16.53 0.26
CA TRP A 593 8.06 17.68 1.03
C TRP A 593 7.07 17.32 2.13
N LEU A 594 7.42 17.63 3.38
CA LEU A 594 6.66 17.29 4.60
C LEU A 594 6.25 15.81 4.62
N SER A 595 7.20 14.93 4.31
CA SER A 595 7.02 13.50 4.49
C SER A 595 6.72 13.20 5.96
N PRO A 596 5.79 12.29 6.28
CA PRO A 596 5.55 11.83 7.64
C PRO A 596 6.72 10.98 8.18
N LEU A 597 7.68 10.65 7.32
CA LEU A 597 8.93 10.00 7.71
C LEU A 597 10.09 10.98 7.59
N GLU A 598 10.93 10.95 8.61
CA GLU A 598 12.23 11.62 8.58
C GLU A 598 13.12 11.00 7.49
N TRP A 599 13.99 11.83 6.94
CA TRP A 599 15.09 11.39 6.10
C TRP A 599 16.26 10.97 6.99
N ASP A 600 16.23 9.70 7.41
CA ASP A 600 17.27 9.10 8.27
C ASP A 600 18.69 9.37 7.76
N VAL A 601 19.66 9.43 8.67
CA VAL A 601 21.08 9.54 8.29
C VAL A 601 21.52 8.27 7.56
N PHE A 602 22.27 8.45 6.46
CA PHE A 602 22.71 7.35 5.59
C PHE A 602 23.86 6.51 6.18
#